data_AF-A0A644Z282-F1
#
_entry.id   AF-A0A644Z282-F1
#
_cell.length_a   1.000
_cell.length_b   1.000
_cell.length_c   1.000
_cell.angle_alpha   90.00
_cell.angle_beta   90.00
_cell.angle_gamma   90.00
#
_symmetry.space_group_name_H-M   'P 1'
#
loop_
_entity.id
_entity.type
_entity.pdbx_description
1 polymer ?
#
loop_
_entity_poly.entity_id
_entity_poly.type
_entity_poly.pdbx_seq_one_letter_code
_entity_poly.pdbx_strand_id
1 'polypeptide(L)'
;MNRISEDMRITVYFTPIDEENCILYLRYYQRYVNLPLLRQWVADLINLSSIVILNQDKRVVITQRPLKSGLKIGEKLIPADKPIIEYRTIRQKLQEQAGQKVD
;
A
#
# COMPACT_ATOMS: atom_id res chain seq x y z
N MET A 1 8.74 -5.20 -5.28
CA MET A 1 8.35 -4.12 -6.20
C MET A 1 7.17 -4.59 -7.02
N ASN A 2 6.04 -3.90 -6.96
CA ASN A 2 4.85 -4.35 -7.69
C ASN A 2 5.00 -4.01 -9.18
N ARG A 3 4.78 -5.00 -10.05
CA ARG A 3 4.94 -4.85 -11.50
C ARG A 3 3.56 -4.65 -12.12
N ILE A 4 3.26 -3.43 -12.54
CA ILE A 4 1.98 -3.09 -13.18
C ILE A 4 2.01 -3.50 -14.65
N SER A 5 3.14 -3.27 -15.32
CA SER A 5 3.41 -3.72 -16.69
C SER A 5 4.90 -4.06 -16.84
N GLU A 6 5.31 -4.53 -18.02
CA GLU A 6 6.71 -4.84 -18.28
C GLU A 6 7.64 -3.64 -18.00
N ASP A 7 7.20 -2.44 -18.38
CA ASP A 7 7.96 -1.20 -18.29
C ASP A 7 7.55 -0.28 -17.14
N MET A 8 6.60 -0.70 -16.29
CA MET A 8 6.12 0.09 -15.15
C MET A 8 6.10 -0.70 -13.85
N ARG A 9 6.77 -0.14 -12.84
CA ARG A 9 6.78 -0.66 -11.47
C ARG A 9 6.39 0.42 -10.49
N ILE A 10 5.72 0.00 -9.43
CA ILE A 10 5.36 0.86 -8.30
C ILE A 10 5.88 0.23 -7.01
N THR A 11 6.39 1.09 -6.14
CA THR A 11 6.67 0.74 -4.74
C THR A 11 5.86 1.67 -3.86
N VAL A 12 5.18 1.09 -2.88
CA VAL A 12 4.44 1.83 -1.86
C VAL A 12 4.93 1.37 -0.50
N TYR A 13 5.31 2.32 0.35
CA TYR A 13 5.59 2.06 1.76
C TYR A 13 4.49 2.69 2.60
N PHE A 14 3.92 1.89 3.51
CA PHE A 14 2.99 2.35 4.53
C PHE A 14 3.78 2.52 5.84
N THR A 15 4.11 3.77 6.18
CA THR A 15 4.92 4.08 7.36
C THR A 15 4.00 4.61 8.47
N PRO A 16 3.86 3.89 9.59
CA PRO A 16 3.01 4.34 10.69
C PRO A 16 3.61 5.60 11.33
N ILE A 17 2.76 6.59 11.61
CA ILE A 17 3.09 7.74 12.48
C ILE A 17 2.63 7.42 13.91
N ASP A 18 1.40 6.95 14.03
CA ASP A 18 0.75 6.55 15.28
C ASP A 18 -0.24 5.39 15.01
N GLU A 19 -1.18 5.13 15.91
CA GLU A 19 -2.13 4.03 15.78
C GLU A 19 -3.18 4.23 14.67
N GLU A 20 -3.50 5.48 14.31
CA GLU A 20 -4.56 5.83 13.36
C GLU A 20 -4.03 6.50 12.08
N ASN A 21 -2.82 7.06 12.12
CA ASN A 21 -2.22 7.84 11.03
C ASN A 21 -1.00 7.15 10.42
N CYS A 22 -0.89 7.24 9.09
CA CYS A 22 0.18 6.64 8.30
C CYS A 22 0.56 7.56 7.14
N ILE A 23 1.86 7.62 6.83
CA ILE A 23 2.37 8.26 5.61
C ILE A 23 2.58 7.19 4.54
N LEU A 24 2.05 7.45 3.35
CA LEU A 24 2.30 6.63 2.17
C LEU A 24 3.43 7.25 1.36
N TYR A 25 4.55 6.52 1.21
CA TYR A 25 5.59 6.88 0.27
C TYR A 25 5.41 6.08 -1.02
N LEU A 26 5.18 6.79 -2.12
CA LEU A 26 5.01 6.19 -3.44
C LEU A 26 6.19 6.51 -4.33
N ARG A 27 6.64 5.50 -5.07
CA ARG A 27 7.64 5.70 -6.11
C ARG A 27 7.32 4.88 -7.34
N TYR A 28 7.24 5.58 -8.47
CA TYR A 28 7.06 5.00 -9.79
C TYR A 28 8.40 4.84 -10.49
N TYR A 29 8.53 3.75 -11.23
CA TYR A 29 9.66 3.45 -12.08
C TYR A 29 9.10 3.11 -13.46
N GLN A 30 9.40 3.96 -14.44
CA GLN A 30 8.95 3.79 -15.81
C GLN A 30 10.16 3.79 -16.76
N ARG A 31 10.17 2.85 -17.71
CA ARG A 31 11.28 2.64 -18.66
C ARG A 31 10.95 3.06 -20.10
N TYR A 32 9.68 3.29 -20.43
CA TYR A 32 9.26 3.51 -21.82
C TYR A 32 9.57 4.90 -22.37
N VAL A 33 9.77 5.93 -21.53
CA VAL A 33 10.20 7.27 -21.98
C VAL A 33 11.69 7.49 -21.73
N ASN A 34 12.46 7.48 -22.81
CA ASN A 34 13.92 7.66 -22.76
C ASN A 34 14.37 9.13 -22.84
N LEU A 35 13.55 10.02 -23.39
CA LEU A 35 13.89 11.45 -23.52
C LEU A 35 13.71 12.17 -22.17
N PRO A 36 14.74 12.87 -21.65
CA PRO A 36 14.75 13.36 -20.27
C PRO A 36 13.64 14.37 -19.96
N LEU A 37 13.32 15.27 -20.90
CA LEU A 37 12.25 16.25 -20.72
C LEU A 37 10.88 15.58 -20.70
N LEU A 38 10.57 14.75 -21.70
CA LEU A 38 9.30 14.01 -21.75
C LEU A 38 9.14 13.07 -20.57
N ARG A 39 10.24 12.47 -20.09
CA ARG A 39 10.25 11.63 -18.90
C ARG A 39 9.81 12.39 -17.66
N GLN A 40 10.24 13.64 -17.48
CA GLN A 40 9.82 14.48 -16.37
C GLN A 40 8.33 14.82 -16.47
N TRP A 41 7.86 15.27 -17.64
CA TRP A 41 6.44 15.57 -17.87
C TRP A 41 5.53 14.36 -17.57
N VAL A 42 5.93 13.17 -18.02
CA VAL A 42 5.18 11.94 -17.74
C VAL A 42 5.22 11.60 -16.25
N ALA A 43 6.36 11.78 -15.57
CA ALA A 43 6.45 11.57 -14.13
C ALA A 43 5.52 12.52 -13.35
N ASP A 44 5.46 13.79 -13.75
CA ASP A 44 4.59 14.78 -13.12
C ASP A 44 3.11 14.44 -13.32
N LEU A 45 2.72 13.99 -14.52
CA LEU A 45 1.36 13.52 -14.80
C LEU A 45 1.00 12.29 -13.96
N ILE A 46 1.92 11.32 -13.85
CA ILE A 46 1.73 10.15 -12.99
C ILE A 46 1.54 10.61 -11.55
N ASN A 47 2.40 11.47 -11.01
CA ASN A 47 2.30 11.97 -9.65
C ASN A 47 0.95 12.67 -9.39
N LEU A 48 0.47 13.48 -10.33
CA LEU A 48 -0.84 14.12 -10.23
C LEU A 48 -1.97 13.08 -10.19
N SER A 49 -1.92 12.07 -11.08
CA SER A 49 -2.91 10.99 -11.08
C SER A 49 -2.88 10.18 -9.78
N SER A 50 -1.71 9.98 -9.18
CA SER A 50 -1.54 9.25 -7.92
C SER A 50 -2.29 9.93 -6.78
N ILE A 51 -2.30 11.26 -6.73
CA ILE A 51 -3.06 12.01 -5.72
C ILE A 51 -4.55 11.68 -5.83
N VAL A 52 -5.09 11.63 -7.04
CA VAL A 52 -6.51 11.33 -7.26
C VAL A 52 -6.83 9.89 -6.86
N ILE A 53 -6.03 8.92 -7.34
CA ILE A 53 -6.22 7.49 -7.06
C ILE A 53 -6.11 7.21 -5.56
N LEU A 54 -5.09 7.75 -4.89
CA LEU A 54 -4.92 7.56 -3.45
C LEU A 54 -6.06 8.15 -2.63
N ASN A 55 -6.65 9.26 -3.06
CA ASN A 55 -7.81 9.81 -2.39
C ASN A 55 -9.07 8.96 -2.58
N GLN A 56 -9.19 8.23 -3.69
CA GLN A 56 -10.26 7.24 -3.88
C GLN A 56 -10.10 6.08 -2.90
N ASP A 57 -8.90 5.49 -2.80
CA ASP A 57 -8.61 4.39 -1.88
C ASP A 57 -8.75 4.84 -0.42
N LYS A 58 -8.25 6.03 -0.09
CA LYS A 58 -8.34 6.63 1.25
C LYS A 58 -9.79 6.67 1.74
N ARG A 59 -10.74 7.02 0.87
CA ARG A 59 -12.16 7.08 1.24
C ARG A 59 -12.67 5.73 1.74
N VAL A 60 -12.26 4.63 1.12
CA VAL A 60 -12.65 3.27 1.55
C VAL A 60 -11.98 2.93 2.87
N VAL A 61 -10.67 3.13 2.97
CA VAL A 61 -9.86 2.77 4.15
C VAL A 61 -10.37 3.45 5.43
N ILE A 62 -10.67 4.75 5.40
CA ILE A 62 -11.11 5.48 6.60
C ILE A 62 -12.50 5.05 7.09
N THR A 63 -13.33 4.50 6.20
CA THR A 63 -14.68 4.04 6.55
C THR A 63 -14.70 2.60 7.07
N GLN A 64 -13.63 1.84 6.86
CA GLN A 64 -13.53 0.45 7.31
C GLN A 64 -13.54 0.37 8.84
N ARG A 65 -14.25 -0.64 9.38
CA ARG A 65 -14.28 -0.98 10.81
C ARG A 65 -14.04 -2.48 10.98
N PRO A 66 -13.24 -2.91 11.98
CA PRO A 66 -12.44 -2.08 12.89
C PRO A 66 -11.30 -1.35 12.17
N LEU A 67 -10.83 -0.23 12.74
CA LEU A 67 -9.75 0.59 12.15
C LEU A 67 -8.41 -0.17 12.12
N LYS A 68 -8.08 -0.87 13.22
CA LYS A 68 -6.86 -1.67 13.33
C LYS A 68 -7.01 -2.96 12.55
N SER A 69 -6.17 -3.15 11.53
CA SER A 69 -6.10 -4.41 10.81
C SER A 69 -5.30 -5.47 11.60
N GLY A 70 -5.85 -6.68 11.68
CA GLY A 70 -5.27 -7.82 12.37
C GLY A 70 -5.72 -9.14 11.77
N LEU A 71 -5.08 -10.24 12.18
CA LEU A 71 -5.39 -11.58 11.67
C LEU A 71 -6.74 -12.10 12.21
N LYS A 72 -7.09 -11.75 13.46
CA LYS A 72 -8.28 -12.25 14.16
C LYS A 72 -9.20 -11.11 14.58
N ILE A 73 -9.73 -10.37 13.60
CA ILE A 73 -10.58 -9.18 13.85
C ILE A 73 -12.09 -9.43 13.63
N GLY A 74 -12.50 -10.67 13.36
CA GLY A 74 -13.91 -11.03 13.20
C GLY A 74 -14.54 -10.64 11.85
N GLU A 75 -13.73 -10.35 10.82
CA GLU A 75 -14.26 -10.07 9.48
C GLU A 75 -14.60 -11.35 8.70
N LYS A 76 -15.50 -11.23 7.72
CA LYS A 76 -15.88 -12.34 6.84
C LYS A 76 -15.02 -12.31 5.57
N LEU A 77 -13.94 -13.10 5.58
CA LEU A 77 -13.01 -13.21 4.45
C LEU A 77 -13.59 -14.09 3.32
N ILE A 78 -13.27 -13.72 2.08
CA ILE A 78 -13.60 -14.48 0.87
C ILE A 78 -12.34 -15.13 0.29
N PRO A 79 -12.46 -16.12 -0.62
CA PRO A 79 -11.29 -16.81 -1.17
C PRO A 79 -10.25 -15.88 -1.84
N ALA A 80 -10.69 -14.74 -2.36
CA ALA A 80 -9.81 -13.72 -2.95
C ALA A 80 -8.87 -13.05 -1.92
N ASP A 81 -9.21 -13.10 -0.63
CA ASP A 81 -8.45 -12.45 0.45
C ASP A 81 -7.26 -13.28 0.95
N LYS A 82 -6.95 -14.41 0.30
CA LYS A 82 -5.81 -15.27 0.67
C LYS A 82 -4.49 -14.48 0.82
N PRO A 83 -4.12 -13.53 -0.06
CA PRO A 83 -2.91 -12.74 0.13
C PRO A 83 -2.95 -11.83 1.37
N ILE A 84 -4.13 -11.35 1.76
CA ILE A 84 -4.32 -10.53 2.97
C ILE A 84 -4.07 -11.37 4.23
N ILE A 85 -4.59 -12.61 4.25
CA ILE A 85 -4.36 -13.56 5.35
C ILE A 85 -2.87 -13.86 5.48
N GLU A 86 -2.20 -14.13 4.37
CA GLU A 86 -0.76 -14.43 4.33
C GLU A 86 0.07 -13.26 4.86
N TYR A 87 -0.17 -12.04 4.35
CA TYR A 87 0.47 -10.83 4.84
C TYR A 87 0.27 -10.63 6.35
N ARG A 88 -0.98 -10.74 6.84
CA ARG A 88 -1.29 -10.53 8.26
C ARG A 88 -0.66 -11.59 9.16
N THR A 89 -0.56 -12.83 8.68
CA THR A 89 0.14 -13.91 9.39
C THR A 89 1.63 -13.62 9.52
N ILE A 90 2.29 -13.19 8.43
CA ILE A 90 3.71 -12.82 8.45
C ILE A 90 3.93 -11.62 9.36
N ARG A 91 3.10 -10.58 9.23
CA ARG A 91 3.17 -9.37 10.07
C ARG A 91 3.06 -9.72 11.56
N GLN A 92 2.07 -10.52 11.95
CA GLN A 92 1.90 -10.94 13.34
C GLN A 92 3.14 -11.64 13.90
N LYS A 93 3.73 -12.59 13.15
CA LYS A 93 4.98 -13.27 13.57
C LYS A 93 6.13 -12.30 13.79
N LEU A 94 6.29 -11.31 12.91
CA LEU A 94 7.34 -10.30 13.03
C LEU A 94 7.11 -9.38 14.24
N GLN A 95 5.86 -9.04 14.55
CA GLN A 95 5.51 -8.25 15.72
C GLN A 95 5.78 -9.01 17.03
N GLU A 96 5.42 -10.29 17.09
CA GLU A 96 5.73 -11.18 18.22
C GLU A 96 7.24 -11.31 18.43
N GLN A 97 8.02 -11.50 17.35
CA GLN A 97 9.48 -11.53 17.40
C GLN A 97 10.11 -10.22 17.89
N ALA A 98 9.47 -9.09 17.57
CA ALA A 98 9.89 -7.78 18.05
C ALA A 98 9.41 -7.47 19.48
N GLY A 99 8.73 -8.40 20.16
CA GLY A 99 8.22 -8.21 21.52
C GLY A 99 7.00 -7.29 21.62
N GLN A 100 6.30 -7.05 20.51
CA GLN A 100 5.07 -6.26 20.51
C GLN A 100 3.91 -7.09 21.04
N LYS A 101 3.02 -6.48 21.84
CA LYS A 101 1.76 -7.13 22.22
C LYS A 101 0.86 -7.22 20.99
N VAL A 102 0.56 -8.45 20.58
CA VAL A 102 -0.39 -8.73 19.50
C VAL A 102 -1.69 -9.18 20.15
N ASP A 103 -2.70 -8.30 20.12
CA ASP A 103 -4.08 -8.61 20.49
C ASP A 103 -4.86 -9.14 19.27
#